data_AF-A0A645H7Q7-F1
#
_entry.id   AF-A0A645H7Q7-F1
#
_cell.length_a   1.000
_cell.length_b   1.000
_cell.length_c   1.000
_cell.angle_alpha   90.00
_cell.angle_beta   90.00
_cell.angle_gamma   90.00
#
_symmetry.space_group_name_H-M   'P 1'
#
loop_
_entity.id
_entity.type
_entity.pdbx_description
1 polymer ?
#
loop_
_entity_poly.entity_id
_entity_poly.type
_entity_poly.pdbx_seq_one_letter_code
_entity_poly.pdbx_strand_id
1 'polypeptide(L)'
;MKLFENPIGVMANSPDFSWHMTNLRNYMDVSSKQTSEAYWGEVQLKPFGQAGGTMLLPGGYTSPERFVKTAYQKTHIEIPKNRVEAVIACFHIMEGVSIPKGVVITDRNTYDYTKYTAFINTNTCEYFFKTYDSSQISTASLWDNHNYKYSTQPIRLGKLGRPVIFQKI
;
A
#
# COMPACT_ATOMS: atom_id res chain seq x y z
N MET A 1 -22.18 -0.73 17.74
CA MET A 1 -21.55 -1.18 16.49
C MET A 1 -21.83 -0.13 15.42
N LYS A 2 -20.83 0.30 14.64
CA LYS A 2 -21.01 1.19 13.49
C LYS A 2 -20.59 0.44 12.24
N LEU A 3 -21.43 0.46 11.21
CA LEU A 3 -21.13 -0.09 9.89
C LEU A 3 -20.98 1.09 8.92
N PHE A 4 -19.94 1.07 8.09
CA PHE A 4 -19.68 2.10 7.10
C PHE A 4 -19.51 1.46 5.73
N GLU A 5 -20.12 2.05 4.71
CA GLU A 5 -19.72 1.78 3.34
C GLU A 5 -18.34 2.37 3.11
N ASN A 6 -17.44 1.60 2.48
CA ASN A 6 -16.08 2.03 2.18
C ASN A 6 -15.86 2.14 0.67
N PRO A 7 -16.40 3.17 0.00
CA PRO A 7 -16.26 3.34 -1.45
C PRO A 7 -14.80 3.59 -1.87
N ILE A 8 -13.97 4.15 -0.98
CA ILE A 8 -12.54 4.35 -1.27
C ILE A 8 -11.74 3.05 -1.21
N GLY A 9 -12.22 2.03 -0.49
CA GLY A 9 -11.61 0.71 -0.37
C GLY A 9 -10.25 0.70 0.33
N VAL A 10 -10.03 1.65 1.25
CA VAL A 10 -8.81 1.80 2.05
C VAL A 10 -9.19 1.92 3.52
N MET A 11 -8.33 1.41 4.41
CA MET A 11 -8.48 1.56 5.85
C MET A 11 -7.10 1.68 6.50
N ALA A 12 -7.02 2.44 7.60
CA ALA A 12 -5.84 2.57 8.43
C ALA A 12 -6.21 2.33 9.90
N ASN A 13 -5.56 3.01 10.84
CA ASN A 13 -5.87 2.95 12.27
C ASN A 13 -6.71 4.16 12.68
N SER A 14 -6.67 4.56 13.96
CA SER A 14 -7.33 5.77 14.46
C SER A 14 -7.01 7.03 13.63
N PRO A 15 -7.88 8.05 13.59
CA PRO A 15 -9.24 8.12 14.16
C PRO A 15 -10.26 7.23 13.42
N ASP A 16 -11.57 7.45 13.64
CA ASP A 16 -12.60 6.66 12.96
C ASP A 16 -12.65 6.89 11.44
N PHE A 17 -13.34 5.99 10.73
CA PHE A 17 -13.42 5.99 9.28
C PHE A 17 -14.08 7.26 8.70
N SER A 18 -15.14 7.79 9.35
CA SER A 18 -15.79 9.03 8.90
C SER A 18 -14.87 10.24 8.97
N TRP A 19 -13.99 10.28 9.98
CA TRP A 19 -12.96 11.31 10.07
C TRP A 19 -11.95 11.18 8.92
N HIS A 20 -11.48 9.97 8.61
CA HIS A 20 -10.57 9.76 7.48
C HIS A 20 -11.18 10.20 6.15
N MET A 21 -12.46 9.89 5.91
CA MET A 21 -13.19 10.35 4.73
C MET A 21 -13.32 11.87 4.68
N THR A 22 -13.53 12.53 5.82
CA THR A 22 -13.53 13.99 5.91
C THR A 22 -12.14 14.57 5.64
N ASN A 23 -11.09 13.93 6.16
CA ASN A 23 -9.70 14.35 5.99
C ASN A 23 -9.27 14.36 4.51
N LEU A 24 -9.80 13.45 3.68
CA LEU A 24 -9.53 13.46 2.22
C LEU A 24 -9.85 14.80 1.56
N ARG A 25 -10.79 15.60 2.10
CA ARG A 25 -11.16 16.91 1.56
C ARG A 25 -10.02 17.93 1.63
N ASN A 26 -9.07 17.76 2.56
CA ASN A 26 -7.85 18.60 2.61
C ASN A 26 -6.92 18.38 1.41
N TYR A 27 -7.14 17.31 0.64
CA TYR A 27 -6.28 16.86 -0.45
C TYR A 27 -7.01 16.83 -1.81
N MET A 28 -8.16 17.50 -1.91
CA MET A 28 -8.99 17.46 -3.13
C MET A 28 -8.32 18.06 -4.36
N ASP A 29 -7.33 18.93 -4.16
CA ASP A 29 -6.55 19.57 -5.24
C ASP A 29 -5.29 18.77 -5.62
N VAL A 30 -5.02 17.64 -4.98
CA VAL A 30 -3.95 16.72 -5.41
C VAL A 30 -4.30 16.19 -6.80
N SER A 31 -3.33 16.26 -7.72
CA SER A 31 -3.50 15.85 -9.11
C SER A 31 -2.29 15.06 -9.61
N SER A 32 -2.54 14.07 -10.45
CA SER A 32 -1.50 13.33 -11.16
C SER A 32 -0.89 14.13 -12.31
N LYS A 33 -1.52 15.26 -12.69
CA LYS A 33 -1.09 16.11 -13.80
C LYS A 33 -0.12 17.19 -13.32
N GLN A 34 0.90 17.44 -14.13
CA GLN A 34 1.86 18.51 -13.93
C GLN A 34 1.32 19.81 -14.55
N THR A 35 1.32 20.91 -13.78
CA THR A 35 1.15 22.25 -14.35
C THR A 35 2.44 22.65 -15.07
N SER A 36 2.35 23.23 -16.26
CA SER A 36 3.54 23.60 -17.05
C SER A 36 4.22 24.87 -16.51
N GLU A 37 3.42 25.81 -16.00
CA GLU A 37 3.85 27.08 -15.45
C GLU A 37 2.73 27.76 -14.67
N ALA A 38 3.07 28.81 -13.93
CA ALA A 38 2.15 29.76 -13.32
C ALA A 38 2.72 31.18 -13.44
N TYR A 39 1.86 32.20 -13.40
CA TYR A 39 2.27 33.60 -13.42
C TYR A 39 1.83 34.29 -12.13
N TRP A 40 2.79 34.88 -11.42
CA TRP A 40 2.53 35.73 -10.25
C TRP A 40 2.85 37.17 -10.63
N GLY A 41 1.83 37.88 -11.10
CA GLY A 41 2.03 39.15 -11.82
C GLY A 41 2.85 38.90 -13.09
N GLU A 42 3.98 39.59 -13.22
CA GLU A 42 4.90 39.46 -14.36
C GLU A 42 5.93 38.33 -14.19
N VAL A 43 5.94 37.62 -13.05
CA VAL A 43 6.92 36.57 -12.78
C VAL A 43 6.40 35.22 -13.28
N GLN A 44 7.11 34.62 -14.24
CA GLN A 44 6.87 33.25 -14.71
C GLN A 44 7.52 32.25 -13.76
N LEU A 45 6.70 31.35 -13.21
CA LEU A 45 7.12 30.26 -12.34
C LEU A 45 7.01 28.95 -13.11
N LYS A 46 8.11 28.18 -13.16
CA LYS A 46 8.13 26.85 -13.76
C LYS A 46 8.37 25.80 -12.68
N PRO A 47 7.79 24.59 -12.82
CA PRO A 47 8.09 23.48 -11.94
C PRO A 47 9.58 23.15 -11.92
N PHE A 48 10.09 22.71 -10.77
CA PHE A 48 11.45 22.16 -10.67
C PHE A 48 11.62 20.85 -11.46
N GLY A 49 10.52 20.16 -11.76
CA GLY A 49 10.49 18.88 -12.46
C GLY A 49 9.06 18.34 -12.51
N GLN A 50 8.92 17.01 -12.43
CA GLN A 50 7.63 16.34 -12.36
C GLN A 50 7.10 16.26 -10.91
N ALA A 51 5.86 15.80 -10.75
CA ALA A 51 5.18 15.54 -9.48
C ALA A 51 4.70 16.79 -8.70
N GLY A 52 4.74 17.98 -9.30
CA GLY A 52 4.23 19.21 -8.69
C GLY A 52 2.74 19.14 -8.30
N GLY A 53 1.93 18.43 -9.09
CA GLY A 53 0.51 18.20 -8.77
C GLY A 53 0.26 17.34 -7.52
N THR A 54 1.28 16.59 -7.07
CA THR A 54 1.18 15.72 -5.88
C THR A 54 1.80 16.30 -4.62
N MET A 55 2.25 17.56 -4.65
CA MET A 55 2.98 18.21 -3.56
C MET A 55 2.22 18.24 -2.23
N LEU A 56 0.88 18.26 -2.26
CA LEU A 56 0.04 18.29 -1.05
C LEU A 56 -0.04 16.92 -0.35
N LEU A 57 0.41 15.83 -0.97
CA LEU A 57 0.34 14.52 -0.33
C LEU A 57 1.25 14.47 0.91
N PRO A 58 0.78 13.84 2.01
CA PRO A 58 1.60 13.71 3.20
C PRO A 58 2.73 12.69 3.01
N GLY A 59 3.82 12.89 3.75
CA GLY A 59 5.03 12.07 3.68
C GLY A 59 5.29 11.21 4.92
N GLY A 60 4.59 11.44 6.03
CA GLY A 60 4.79 10.72 7.27
C GLY A 60 4.09 9.36 7.35
N TYR A 61 4.35 8.64 8.44
CA TYR A 61 3.85 7.29 8.68
C TYR A 61 2.66 7.22 9.64
N THR A 62 2.09 8.37 10.02
CA THR A 62 0.90 8.39 10.87
C THR A 62 -0.29 7.74 10.15
N SER A 63 -1.27 7.28 10.93
CA SER A 63 -2.46 6.62 10.37
C SER A 63 -3.22 7.49 9.36
N PRO A 64 -3.54 8.77 9.64
CA PRO A 64 -4.13 9.68 8.65
C PRO A 64 -3.32 9.84 7.36
N GLU A 65 -1.99 10.00 7.49
CA GLU A 65 -1.12 10.22 6.34
C GLU A 65 -1.06 8.98 5.44
N ARG A 66 -0.93 7.79 6.03
CA ARG A 66 -0.97 6.52 5.30
C ARG A 66 -2.32 6.31 4.61
N PHE A 67 -3.43 6.65 5.27
CA PHE A 67 -4.76 6.56 4.68
C PHE A 67 -4.86 7.42 3.41
N VAL A 68 -4.49 8.69 3.49
CA VAL A 68 -4.55 9.65 2.37
C VAL A 68 -3.66 9.18 1.22
N LYS A 69 -2.41 8.81 1.51
CA LYS A 69 -1.45 8.40 0.48
C LYS A 69 -1.90 7.14 -0.25
N THR A 70 -2.35 6.12 0.49
CA THR A 70 -2.87 4.87 -0.11
C THR A 70 -4.18 5.10 -0.87
N ALA A 71 -5.10 5.93 -0.35
CA ALA A 71 -6.34 6.28 -1.05
C ALA A 71 -6.07 6.98 -2.38
N TYR A 72 -5.15 7.94 -2.40
CA TYR A 72 -4.75 8.62 -3.62
C TYR A 72 -4.11 7.65 -4.62
N GLN A 73 -3.09 6.88 -4.20
CA GLN A 73 -2.42 5.92 -5.08
C GLN A 73 -3.40 4.89 -5.66
N LYS A 74 -4.25 4.28 -4.83
CA LYS A 74 -5.24 3.28 -5.28
C LYS A 74 -6.19 3.82 -6.35
N THR A 75 -6.56 5.10 -6.27
CA THR A 75 -7.56 5.71 -7.17
C THR A 75 -6.95 6.34 -8.43
N HIS A 76 -5.62 6.51 -8.48
CA HIS A 76 -4.94 7.25 -9.55
C HIS A 76 -3.91 6.41 -10.34
N ILE A 77 -3.70 5.14 -9.99
CA ILE A 77 -2.90 4.22 -10.82
C ILE A 77 -3.66 3.78 -12.07
N GLU A 78 -2.95 3.31 -13.10
CA GLU A 78 -3.56 2.59 -14.22
C GLU A 78 -4.26 1.32 -13.71
N ILE A 79 -5.48 1.07 -14.19
CA ILE A 79 -6.24 -0.13 -13.80
C ILE A 79 -5.51 -1.36 -14.36
N PRO A 80 -5.09 -2.30 -13.49
CA PRO A 80 -4.41 -3.51 -13.93
C PRO A 80 -5.29 -4.36 -14.83
N LYS A 81 -4.72 -4.89 -15.93
CA LYS A 81 -5.47 -5.63 -16.95
C LYS A 81 -5.56 -7.13 -16.68
N ASN A 82 -4.68 -7.63 -15.82
CA ASN A 82 -4.59 -9.05 -15.50
C ASN A 82 -4.12 -9.28 -14.05
N ARG A 83 -4.17 -10.55 -13.64
CA ARG A 83 -3.77 -11.01 -12.30
C ARG A 83 -2.37 -10.56 -11.90
N VAL A 84 -1.39 -10.65 -12.80
CA VAL A 84 0.02 -10.34 -12.49
C VAL A 84 0.18 -8.85 -12.25
N GLU A 85 -0.34 -8.02 -13.16
CA GLU A 85 -0.34 -6.56 -13.00
C GLU A 85 -1.06 -6.14 -11.72
N ALA A 86 -2.19 -6.78 -11.38
CA ALA A 86 -2.95 -6.45 -10.18
C ALA A 86 -2.14 -6.69 -8.91
N VAL A 87 -1.49 -7.86 -8.80
CA VAL A 87 -0.63 -8.18 -7.65
C VAL A 87 0.54 -7.19 -7.56
N ILE A 88 1.21 -6.90 -8.68
CA ILE A 88 2.33 -5.95 -8.71
C ILE A 88 1.88 -4.55 -8.29
N ALA A 89 0.79 -4.04 -8.86
CA ALA A 89 0.23 -2.73 -8.53
C ALA A 89 -0.13 -2.62 -7.04
N CYS A 90 -0.77 -3.66 -6.48
CA CYS A 90 -1.07 -3.74 -5.06
C CYS A 90 0.19 -3.60 -4.18
N PHE A 91 1.29 -4.31 -4.51
CA PHE A 91 2.54 -4.17 -3.79
C PHE A 91 3.15 -2.77 -3.93
N HIS A 92 3.14 -2.16 -5.12
CA HIS A 92 3.65 -0.80 -5.32
C HIS A 92 2.86 0.26 -4.55
N ILE A 93 1.53 0.12 -4.44
CA ILE A 93 0.71 0.99 -3.58
C ILE A 93 1.17 0.85 -2.12
N MET A 94 1.34 -0.37 -1.63
CA MET A 94 1.71 -0.60 -0.23
C MET A 94 3.17 -0.24 0.09
N GLU A 95 4.06 -0.23 -0.90
CA GLU A 95 5.43 0.29 -0.76
C GLU A 95 5.42 1.77 -0.35
N GLY A 96 4.42 2.55 -0.80
CA GLY A 96 4.26 3.96 -0.44
C GLY A 96 4.04 4.22 1.06
N VAL A 97 3.60 3.21 1.81
CA VAL A 97 3.29 3.30 3.25
C VAL A 97 4.00 2.22 4.07
N SER A 98 4.96 1.52 3.46
CA SER A 98 5.80 0.54 4.15
C SER A 98 6.80 1.25 5.04
N ILE A 99 6.84 0.90 6.33
CA ILE A 99 7.67 1.58 7.33
C ILE A 99 9.02 0.85 7.42
N PRO A 100 10.15 1.51 7.10
CA PRO A 100 11.48 0.94 7.31
C PRO A 100 11.83 0.85 8.79
N LYS A 101 12.56 -0.21 9.17
CA LYS A 101 13.01 -0.42 10.55
C LYS A 101 13.92 0.74 11.00
N GLY A 102 13.59 1.34 12.13
CA GLY A 102 14.34 2.46 12.72
C GLY A 102 13.79 3.85 12.41
N VAL A 103 12.89 4.00 11.44
CA VAL A 103 12.27 5.30 11.12
C VAL A 103 11.18 5.67 12.11
N VAL A 104 10.50 4.68 12.68
CA VAL A 104 9.50 4.86 13.75
C VAL A 104 9.95 4.06 14.98
N ILE A 105 10.18 4.79 16.07
CA ILE A 105 10.55 4.23 17.38
C ILE A 105 9.40 4.53 18.35
N THR A 106 8.91 3.50 19.02
CA THR A 106 7.84 3.63 20.03
C THR A 106 8.36 4.20 21.34
N ASP A 107 7.45 4.66 22.19
CA ASP A 107 7.73 5.08 23.58
C ASP A 107 8.42 4.01 24.44
N ARG A 108 8.25 2.73 24.06
CA ARG A 108 8.91 1.56 24.66
C ARG A 108 10.29 1.27 24.06
N ASN A 109 10.85 2.18 23.25
CA ASN A 109 12.13 2.04 22.57
C ASN A 109 12.21 0.78 21.68
N THR A 110 11.12 0.47 20.97
CA THR A 110 11.06 -0.62 19.97
C THR A 110 10.73 -0.08 18.59
N TYR A 111 11.21 -0.74 17.55
CA TYR A 111 10.93 -0.36 16.16
C TYR A 111 9.53 -0.80 15.73
N ASP A 112 8.75 0.17 15.27
CA ASP A 112 7.53 -0.09 14.50
C ASP A 112 7.88 -0.07 13.01
N TYR A 113 7.58 -1.17 12.32
CA TYR A 113 7.96 -1.36 10.92
C TYR A 113 7.06 -2.38 10.23
N THR A 114 6.97 -2.30 8.91
CA THR A 114 6.14 -3.22 8.13
C THR A 114 6.77 -4.60 8.07
N LYS A 115 6.31 -5.53 8.90
CA LYS A 115 6.87 -6.90 8.97
C LYS A 115 6.58 -7.74 7.72
N TYR A 116 5.40 -7.56 7.13
CA TYR A 116 4.99 -8.23 5.91
C TYR A 116 3.90 -7.42 5.21
N THR A 117 3.74 -7.65 3.92
CA THR A 117 2.63 -7.13 3.10
C THR A 117 2.00 -8.32 2.38
N ALA A 118 0.68 -8.39 2.34
CA ALA A 118 -0.02 -9.50 1.73
C ALA A 118 -1.31 -9.11 1.01
N PHE A 119 -1.69 -9.92 0.02
CA PHE A 119 -2.91 -9.78 -0.77
C PHE A 119 -3.56 -11.14 -0.98
N ILE A 120 -4.89 -11.13 -1.06
CA ILE A 120 -5.70 -12.32 -1.32
C ILE A 120 -6.45 -12.11 -2.62
N ASN A 121 -6.29 -13.03 -3.56
CA ASN A 121 -7.21 -13.13 -4.69
C ASN A 121 -8.33 -14.09 -4.31
N THR A 122 -9.54 -13.56 -4.09
CA THR A 122 -10.68 -14.36 -3.67
C THR A 122 -11.28 -15.20 -4.79
N ASN A 123 -11.03 -14.85 -6.06
CA ASN A 123 -11.51 -15.61 -7.21
C ASN A 123 -10.71 -16.91 -7.41
N THR A 124 -9.39 -16.86 -7.16
CA THR A 124 -8.48 -18.01 -7.31
C THR A 124 -8.06 -18.63 -5.98
N CYS A 125 -8.45 -18.02 -4.85
CA CYS A 125 -8.04 -18.38 -3.49
C CYS A 125 -6.52 -18.43 -3.29
N GLU A 126 -5.83 -17.44 -3.87
CA GLU A 126 -4.37 -17.29 -3.77
C GLU A 126 -3.99 -16.21 -2.77
N TYR A 127 -2.90 -16.45 -2.05
CA TYR A 127 -2.31 -15.55 -1.09
C TYR A 127 -0.92 -15.14 -1.56
N PHE A 128 -0.72 -13.85 -1.81
CA PHE A 128 0.56 -13.27 -2.21
C PHE A 128 1.15 -12.52 -1.02
N PHE A 129 2.45 -12.67 -0.75
CA PHE A 129 3.08 -11.96 0.35
C PHE A 129 4.56 -11.66 0.12
N LYS A 130 5.03 -10.56 0.72
CA LYS A 130 6.45 -10.23 0.95
C LYS A 130 6.67 -10.13 2.47
N THR A 131 7.83 -10.52 2.96
CA THR A 131 8.26 -10.26 4.35
C THR A 131 9.29 -9.14 4.37
N TYR A 132 9.50 -8.48 5.50
CA TYR A 132 10.48 -7.40 5.63
C TYR A 132 11.88 -7.79 5.11
N ASP A 133 12.31 -9.00 5.43
CA ASP A 133 13.66 -9.47 5.09
C ASP A 133 13.79 -9.95 3.63
N SER A 134 12.71 -9.97 2.83
CA SER A 134 12.77 -10.44 1.43
C SER A 134 11.80 -9.69 0.51
N SER A 135 12.35 -9.10 -0.55
CA SER A 135 11.58 -8.40 -1.59
C SER A 135 10.90 -9.35 -2.59
N GLN A 136 11.14 -10.66 -2.50
CA GLN A 136 10.52 -11.64 -3.39
C GLN A 136 9.05 -11.84 -3.02
N ILE A 137 8.15 -11.71 -4.01
CA ILE A 137 6.74 -12.06 -3.84
C ILE A 137 6.63 -13.59 -3.80
N SER A 138 6.17 -14.12 -2.67
CA SER A 138 5.81 -15.53 -2.50
C SER A 138 4.31 -15.71 -2.68
N THR A 139 3.89 -16.89 -3.14
CA THR A 139 2.49 -17.26 -3.32
C THR A 139 2.17 -18.58 -2.62
N ALA A 140 0.93 -18.73 -2.18
CA ALA A 140 0.33 -19.99 -1.77
C ALA A 140 -1.13 -20.01 -2.23
N SER A 141 -1.63 -21.15 -2.69
CA SER A 141 -3.03 -21.34 -3.06
C SER A 141 -3.70 -22.32 -2.12
N LEU A 142 -4.98 -22.07 -1.82
CA LEU A 142 -5.83 -23.05 -1.14
C LEU A 142 -5.92 -24.37 -1.95
N TRP A 143 -5.71 -24.29 -3.27
CA TRP A 143 -5.88 -25.41 -4.20
C TRP A 143 -4.57 -26.11 -4.60
N ASP A 144 -3.41 -25.67 -4.10
CA ASP A 144 -2.09 -26.19 -4.51
C ASP A 144 -1.91 -27.70 -4.22
N ASN A 145 -2.69 -28.26 -3.30
CA ASN A 145 -2.64 -29.67 -2.97
C ASN A 145 -4.06 -30.23 -2.78
N HIS A 146 -4.40 -31.29 -3.52
CA HIS A 146 -5.70 -31.97 -3.41
C HIS A 146 -5.98 -32.48 -2.00
N ASN A 147 -4.93 -32.77 -1.20
CA ASN A 147 -5.07 -33.19 0.18
C ASN A 147 -5.52 -32.07 1.14
N TYR A 148 -5.41 -30.80 0.75
CA TYR A 148 -5.87 -29.67 1.59
C TYR A 148 -7.39 -29.56 1.63
N LYS A 149 -8.08 -29.95 0.55
CA LYS A 149 -9.52 -29.77 0.36
C LYS A 149 -10.38 -30.47 1.42
N TYR A 150 -9.86 -31.52 2.03
CA TYR A 150 -10.57 -32.34 3.03
C TYR A 150 -9.92 -32.28 4.42
N SER A 151 -8.92 -31.41 4.62
CA SER A 151 -8.26 -31.29 5.92
C SER A 151 -9.20 -30.64 6.93
N THR A 152 -9.41 -31.29 8.07
CA THR A 152 -10.10 -30.72 9.24
C THR A 152 -9.13 -30.08 10.23
N GLN A 153 -7.83 -30.12 9.94
CA GLN A 153 -6.78 -29.56 10.78
C GLN A 153 -6.08 -28.39 10.07
N PRO A 154 -5.57 -27.39 10.82
CA PRO A 154 -4.75 -26.33 10.26
C PRO A 154 -3.53 -26.88 9.51
N ILE A 155 -3.32 -26.41 8.29
CA ILE A 155 -2.20 -26.83 7.45
C ILE A 155 -1.03 -25.87 7.65
N ARG A 156 0.14 -26.42 7.96
CA ARG A 156 1.38 -25.64 8.11
C ARG A 156 2.14 -25.60 6.78
N LEU A 157 2.23 -24.42 6.17
CA LEU A 157 2.97 -24.18 4.92
C LEU A 157 4.47 -23.88 5.11
N GLY A 158 4.99 -24.04 6.34
CA GLY A 158 6.37 -23.73 6.71
C GLY A 158 6.55 -22.34 7.32
N LYS A 159 7.80 -21.86 7.36
CA LYS A 159 8.14 -20.52 7.86
C LYS A 159 7.92 -19.48 6.76
N LEU A 160 7.36 -18.31 7.13
CA LEU A 160 7.20 -17.18 6.22
C LEU A 160 8.55 -16.51 5.89
N GLY A 161 9.43 -16.39 6.88
CA GLY A 161 10.78 -15.89 6.67
C GLY A 161 11.61 -16.89 5.86
N ARG A 162 12.07 -16.45 4.69
CA ARG A 162 12.94 -17.22 3.79
C ARG A 162 14.28 -16.50 3.63
N PRO A 163 15.39 -17.22 3.42
CA PRO A 163 16.67 -16.60 3.10
C PRO A 163 16.55 -15.72 1.85
N VAL A 164 17.26 -14.59 1.83
CA VAL A 164 17.39 -13.76 0.63
C VAL A 164 18.21 -14.51 -0.40
N ILE A 165 17.68 -14.64 -1.61
CA ILE A 165 18.39 -15.21 -2.75
C ILE A 165 18.64 -14.08 -3.74
N PHE A 166 19.91 -13.75 -3.95
CA PHE A 166 20.32 -12.83 -5.00
C PHE A 166 20.52 -13.62 -6.30
N GLN A 167 19.72 -13.33 -7.32
CA GLN A 167 19.88 -13.92 -8.64
C GLN A 167 21.13 -13.33 -9.32
N LYS A 168 22.04 -14.20 -9.79
CA LYS A 168 23.16 -13.79 -10.66
C LYS A 168 22.65 -13.65 -12.10
N ILE A 169 23.09 -12.60 -12.79
CA ILE A 169 22.83 -12.33 -14.22
C ILE A 169 24.05 -12.78 -15.02
#